data_AF-A0A167C5X4-F1
#
_entry.id   AF-A0A167C5X4-F1
#
_cell.length_a   1.000
_cell.length_b   1.000
_cell.length_c   1.000
_cell.angle_alpha   90.00
_cell.angle_beta   90.00
_cell.angle_gamma   90.00
#
_symmetry.space_group_name_H-M   'P 1'
#
loop_
_entity.id
_entity.type
_entity.pdbx_description
1 polymer ?
#
loop_
_entity_poly.entity_id
_entity_poly.type
_entity_poly.pdbx_seq_one_letter_code
_entity_poly.pdbx_strand_id
1 'polypeptide(L)'
;MQIIQKLTVVSNPTRTFEVGTEIGGREVIEIAQVGATFEDRVHSEYVIFDENNNLISSIENCPVIVDYKEIVEHDETEPTPVSNTNYRGEYKPF
;
A
#
# COMPACT_ATOMS: atom_id res chain seq x y z
N MET A 1 -7.30 -2.51 0.43
CA MET A 1 -6.05 -3.32 0.37
C MET A 1 -5.26 -3.13 1.67
N GLN A 2 -4.61 -4.15 2.22
CA GLN A 2 -3.73 -4.01 3.40
C GLN A 2 -2.26 -4.03 2.96
N ILE A 3 -1.49 -3.05 3.42
CA ILE A 3 -0.04 -2.97 3.19
C ILE A 3 0.72 -3.01 4.53
N ILE A 4 1.99 -3.42 4.50
CA ILE A 4 2.87 -3.30 5.67
C ILE A 4 3.35 -1.85 5.74
N GLN A 5 2.93 -1.12 6.78
CA GLN A 5 3.37 0.26 7.02
C GLN A 5 4.72 0.28 7.75
N LYS A 6 4.92 -0.67 8.67
CA LYS A 6 6.11 -0.72 9.51
C LYS A 6 6.50 -2.14 9.86
N LEU A 7 7.80 -2.38 9.88
CA LEU A 7 8.44 -3.62 10.30
C LEU A 7 9.45 -3.33 11.39
N THR A 8 9.22 -3.91 12.58
CA THR A 8 10.17 -3.83 13.69
C THR A 8 10.85 -5.18 13.86
N VAL A 9 12.17 -5.22 13.64
CA VAL A 9 12.99 -6.40 13.89
C VAL A 9 13.37 -6.43 15.36
N VAL A 10 12.94 -7.47 16.06
CA VAL A 10 13.18 -7.63 17.50
C VAL A 10 14.61 -8.12 17.71
N SER A 11 15.54 -7.17 17.80
CA SER A 11 16.97 -7.40 17.97
C SER A 11 17.58 -6.37 18.94
N ASN A 12 18.89 -6.49 19.23
CA ASN A 12 19.64 -5.54 20.03
C ASN A 12 20.86 -5.00 19.25
N PRO A 13 20.87 -3.72 18.81
CA PRO A 13 19.78 -2.76 18.93
C PRO A 13 18.62 -3.11 17.99
N THR A 14 17.40 -2.76 18.40
CA THR A 14 16.19 -2.94 17.59
C THR A 14 16.29 -2.13 16.30
N ARG A 15 15.82 -2.69 15.19
CA ARG A 15 15.77 -2.00 13.90
C ARG A 15 14.32 -1.85 13.45
N THR A 16 13.99 -0.68 12.93
CA THR A 16 12.66 -0.37 12.42
C THR A 16 12.75 0.11 10.98
N PHE A 17 11.85 -0.37 10.14
CA PHE A 17 11.66 0.07 8.76
C PHE A 17 10.23 0.57 8.63
N GLU A 18 10.03 1.76 8.08
CA GLU A 18 8.71 2.37 7.96
C GLU A 18 8.58 3.06 6.60
N VAL A 19 7.48 2.81 5.90
CA VAL A 19 7.24 3.38 4.57
C VAL A 19 7.19 4.90 4.66
N GLY A 20 7.92 5.58 3.76
CA GLY A 20 8.10 7.04 3.75
C GLY A 20 9.26 7.54 4.63
N THR A 21 10.08 6.65 5.20
CA THR A 21 11.30 7.02 5.94
C THR A 21 12.55 6.80 5.10
N GLU A 22 13.64 7.52 5.42
CA GLU A 22 14.91 7.41 4.70
C GLU A 22 15.94 6.58 5.47
N ILE A 23 16.60 5.64 4.78
CA ILE A 23 17.68 4.80 5.32
C ILE A 23 18.89 4.89 4.40
N GLY A 24 19.91 5.63 4.83
CA GLY A 24 21.17 5.77 4.09
C GLY A 24 21.00 6.43 2.72
N GLY A 25 20.20 7.51 2.64
CA GLY A 25 19.96 8.24 1.40
C GLY A 25 18.92 7.60 0.48
N ARG A 26 18.23 6.53 0.91
CA ARG A 26 17.21 5.82 0.14
C ARG A 26 15.88 5.83 0.89
N GLU A 27 14.82 6.24 0.22
CA GLU A 27 13.47 6.24 0.79
C GLU A 27 12.90 4.82 0.77
N VAL A 28 12.26 4.41 1.87
CA VAL A 28 11.54 3.15 1.96
C VAL A 28 10.17 3.31 1.32
N ILE A 29 9.97 2.68 0.16
CA ILE A 29 8.71 2.75 -0.58
C ILE A 29 7.83 1.52 -0.33
N GLU A 30 8.45 0.36 -0.16
CA GLU A 30 7.72 -0.89 0.02
C GLU A 30 8.38 -1.79 1.07
N ILE A 31 7.53 -2.44 1.87
CA ILE A 31 7.91 -3.57 2.73
C ILE A 31 7.03 -4.76 2.31
N ALA A 32 7.63 -5.81 1.77
CA ALA A 32 6.91 -6.99 1.30
C ALA A 32 7.28 -8.23 2.10
N GLN A 33 6.29 -9.07 2.41
CA GLN A 33 6.50 -10.40 2.98
C GLN A 33 6.57 -11.42 1.84
N VAL A 34 7.77 -11.94 1.58
CA VAL A 34 8.04 -12.86 0.47
C VAL A 34 8.09 -14.33 0.90
N GLY A 35 8.25 -14.57 2.21
CA GLY A 35 8.30 -15.92 2.80
C GLY A 35 6.98 -16.69 2.78
N ALA A 36 5.86 -16.05 2.43
CA ALA A 36 4.55 -16.70 2.34
C ALA A 36 4.30 -17.44 1.00
N THR A 37 5.25 -17.37 0.06
CA THR A 37 5.06 -17.84 -1.32
C THR A 37 5.20 -19.37 -1.47
N PHE A 38 5.78 -20.07 -0.50
CA PHE A 38 6.05 -21.51 -0.57
C PHE A 38 5.74 -22.19 0.79
N GLU A 39 4.90 -23.24 0.79
CA GLU A 39 4.41 -23.94 2.00
C GLU A 39 5.54 -24.54 2.85
N ASP A 40 6.69 -24.80 2.24
CA ASP A 40 7.85 -25.51 2.78
C ASP A 40 9.03 -24.59 3.13
N ARG A 41 8.83 -23.26 3.10
CA ARG A 41 9.88 -22.27 3.40
C ARG A 41 9.61 -21.43 4.65
N VAL A 42 10.69 -20.78 5.11
CA VAL A 42 10.69 -19.85 6.24
C VAL A 42 9.66 -18.75 6.01
N HIS A 43 8.55 -18.79 6.77
CA HIS A 43 7.44 -17.84 6.64
C HIS A 43 7.79 -16.39 7.06
N SER A 44 8.98 -16.17 7.60
CA SER A 44 9.48 -14.89 8.10
C SER A 44 10.62 -14.36 7.24
N GLU A 45 10.31 -14.05 5.99
CA GLU A 45 11.19 -13.29 5.09
C GLU A 45 10.50 -12.00 4.63
N TYR A 46 11.19 -10.89 4.84
CA TYR A 46 10.74 -9.54 4.49
C TYR A 46 11.81 -8.81 3.69
N VAL A 47 11.38 -8.15 2.63
CA VAL A 47 12.26 -7.34 1.77
C VAL A 47 11.77 -5.89 1.78
N ILE A 48 12.73 -4.97 1.82
CA ILE A 48 12.50 -3.53 1.83
C ILE A 48 13.07 -2.94 0.56
N PHE A 49 12.25 -2.20 -0.19
CA PHE A 49 12.61 -1.63 -1.48
C PHE A 49 12.56 -0.09 -1.49
N ASP A 50 13.40 0.49 -2.36
CA ASP A 50 13.35 1.90 -2.73
C ASP A 50 12.42 2.17 -3.93
N GLU A 51 12.32 3.43 -4.36
CA GLU A 51 11.47 3.87 -5.47
C GLU A 51 11.82 3.27 -6.83
N ASN A 52 13.04 2.74 -6.97
CA ASN A 52 13.54 2.11 -8.19
C ASN A 52 13.50 0.58 -8.10
N ASN A 53 12.79 0.01 -7.11
CA ASN A 53 12.75 -1.42 -6.79
C ASN A 53 14.11 -2.02 -6.41
N ASN A 54 15.08 -1.20 -5.97
CA ASN A 54 16.33 -1.75 -5.46
C ASN A 54 16.15 -2.19 -4.01
N LEU A 55 16.80 -3.30 -3.67
CA LEU A 55 16.80 -3.83 -2.30
C LEU A 55 17.55 -2.87 -1.35
N ILE A 56 16.84 -2.38 -0.33
CA ILE A 56 17.44 -1.66 0.80
C ILE A 56 17.96 -2.66 1.82
N SER A 57 17.13 -3.63 2.21
CA SER A 57 17.48 -4.68 3.19
C SER A 57 16.60 -5.92 3.01
N SER A 58 17.15 -7.09 3.36
CA SER A 58 16.42 -8.34 3.57
C SER A 58 16.45 -8.70 5.05
N ILE A 59 15.32 -9.18 5.60
CA ILE A 59 15.20 -9.70 6.95
C ILE A 59 14.70 -11.14 6.83
N GLU A 60 15.52 -12.07 7.30
CA GLU A 60 15.24 -13.50 7.25
C GLU A 60 15.42 -14.10 8.65
N ASN A 61 14.56 -15.06 9.01
CA ASN A 61 14.70 -15.84 10.24
C ASN A 61 14.75 -15.01 11.54
N CYS A 62 14.12 -13.83 11.54
CA CYS A 62 14.12 -12.93 12.70
C CYS A 62 12.70 -12.77 13.28
N PRO A 63 12.56 -12.66 14.62
CA PRO A 63 11.31 -12.23 15.22
C PRO A 63 11.01 -10.78 14.82
N VAL A 64 9.79 -10.55 14.32
CA VAL A 64 9.36 -9.22 13.87
C VAL A 64 7.99 -8.86 14.46
N ILE A 65 7.75 -7.57 14.59
CA ILE A 65 6.42 -6.98 14.78
C ILE A 65 6.07 -6.27 13.47
N VAL A 66 4.90 -6.58 12.90
CA VAL A 66 4.43 -6.03 11.63
C VAL A 66 3.19 -5.18 11.88
N ASP A 67 3.27 -3.90 11.54
CA ASP A 67 2.12 -2.99 11.60
C ASP A 67 1.57 -2.80 10.18
N TYR A 68 0.29 -3.12 10.01
CA TYR A 68 -0.41 -2.98 8.74
C TYR A 68 -1.21 -1.67 8.68
N LYS A 69 -1.38 -1.16 7.47
CA LYS A 69 -2.29 -0.04 7.17
C LYS A 69 -3.28 -0.45 6.09
N GLU A 70 -4.54 -0.16 6.32
CA GLU A 70 -5.59 -0.32 5.33
C GLU A 70 -5.61 0.90 4.39
N ILE A 71 -5.53 0.63 3.09
CA ILE A 71 -5.76 1.61 2.04
C ILE A 71 -7.19 1.39 1.53
N VAL A 72 -8.02 2.40 1.71
CA VAL A 72 -9.38 2.47 1.15
C VAL A 72 -9.26 3.07 -0.25
N GLU A 73 -9.64 2.31 -1.27
CA GLU A 73 -9.84 2.84 -2.61
C GLU A 73 -11.20 3.55 -2.62
N HIS A 74 -11.20 4.86 -2.78
CA HIS A 74 -12.42 5.60 -3.08
C HIS A 74 -12.61 5.61 -4.59
N ASP A 75 -13.63 4.91 -5.09
CA ASP A 75 -14.07 5.05 -6.48
C ASP A 75 -14.54 6.50 -6.67
N GLU A 76 -13.69 7.35 -7.24
CA GLU A 76 -14.07 8.64 -7.78
C GLU A 76 -14.97 8.39 -9.00
N THR A 77 -16.24 8.08 -8.75
CA THR A 77 -17.26 8.15 -9.78
C THR A 77 -17.48 9.63 -10.06
N GLU A 78 -16.87 10.14 -11.12
CA GLU A 78 -17.20 11.47 -11.64
C GLU A 78 -18.72 11.56 -11.81
N PRO A 79 -19.39 12.57 -11.22
CA PRO A 79 -20.81 12.74 -11.43
C PRO A 79 -21.05 13.06 -12.91
N THR A 80 -21.77 12.18 -13.60
CA THR A 80 -22.18 12.44 -14.98
C THR A 80 -23.01 13.74 -15.01
N PRO A 81 -22.69 14.70 -15.90
CA PRO A 81 -23.49 15.91 -15.99
C PRO A 81 -24.89 15.54 -16.48
N VAL A 82 -25.89 15.79 -15.64
CA VAL A 82 -27.31 15.65 -16.01
C VAL A 82 -27.59 16.64 -17.13
N SER A 83 -27.83 16.15 -18.35
CA SER A 83 -28.25 16.98 -19.47
C SER A 83 -29.70 17.41 -19.27
N ASN A 84 -29.91 18.64 -18.83
CA ASN A 84 -31.24 19.26 -18.81
C ASN A 84 -31.67 19.62 -20.24
N THR A 85 -32.16 18.64 -21.01
CA THR A 85 -32.92 18.92 -22.23
C THR A 85 -34.40 19.05 -21.90
N ASN A 86 -34.82 20.31 -21.77
CA ASN A 86 -36.21 20.75 -21.71
C ASN A 86 -37.03 20.14 -22.85
N TYR A 87 -37.91 19.19 -22.54
CA TYR A 87 -38.95 18.78 -23.49
C TYR A 87 -40.13 19.75 -23.41
N ARG A 88 -40.28 20.49 -24.51
CA ARG A 88 -41.38 21.36 -24.93
C ARG A 88 -42.75 20.76 -24.56
N GLY A 89 -43.45 21.40 -23.62
CA GLY A 89 -44.90 21.30 -23.53
C GLY A 89 -45.52 22.05 -24.70
N GLU A 90 -46.29 21.34 -25.52
CA GLU A 90 -47.05 21.86 -26.64
C GLU A 90 -48.13 22.85 -26.18
N TYR A 91 -48.14 24.07 -26.74
CA TYR A 91 -49.26 24.99 -26.61
C TYR A 91 -50.42 24.52 -27.49
N LYS A 92 -51.56 24.17 -26.89
CA LYS A 92 -52.84 24.07 -27.61
C LYS A 92 -53.57 25.41 -27.52
N PRO A 93 -53.91 26.07 -28.65
CA PRO A 93 -54.84 27.19 -28.63
C PRO A 93 -56.29 26.68 -28.66
N PHE A 94 -57.11 27.28 -27.78
CA PHE A 94 -58.58 27.32 -27.62
C PHE A 94 -59.41 26.10 -28.04
#